data_AF-A0A0M7ASE9-F1
#
_entry.id   AF-A0A0M7ASE9-F1
#
_cell.length_a   1.000
_cell.length_b   1.000
_cell.length_c   1.000
_cell.angle_alpha   90.00
_cell.angle_beta   90.00
_cell.angle_gamma   90.00
#
_symmetry.space_group_name_H-M   'P 1'
#
loop_
_entity.id
_entity.type
_entity.pdbx_description
1 polymer ?
#
loop_
_entity_poly.entity_id
_entity_poly.type
_entity_poly.pdbx_seq_one_letter_code
_entity_poly.pdbx_strand_id
1 'polypeptide(L)'
;MTAATANDPILSRDPSSLPPELPLGSDIPENLDPLAAGILMDHQKEWLEDKSDLKLCEKGRRTGITFAEALDDTLKAPSALVVVSNDTLAAKIGKHAAIDTAGFGQVQQMLETGTAIDRRADNKGINFWMDQGGYLRRVVVRQSAEGYLYIGTLFVSSANLLKSHLAKYGEWGGE
;
A
#
# COMPACT_ATOMS: atom_id res chain seq x y z
N MET A 1 -32.23 3.65 47.46
CA MET A 1 -31.47 3.36 46.23
C MET A 1 -32.47 2.98 45.16
N THR A 2 -32.89 3.94 44.35
CA THR A 2 -33.90 3.76 43.30
C THR A 2 -33.20 3.19 42.07
N ALA A 3 -33.64 2.01 41.60
CA ALA A 3 -33.05 1.34 40.45
C ALA A 3 -33.35 2.14 39.17
N ALA A 4 -32.30 2.46 38.41
CA ALA A 4 -32.42 3.07 37.08
C ALA A 4 -33.22 2.13 36.16
N THR A 5 -34.18 2.67 35.44
CA THR A 5 -35.00 1.91 34.49
C THR A 5 -34.27 1.78 33.15
N ALA A 6 -34.68 0.83 32.31
CA ALA A 6 -34.02 0.49 31.04
C ALA A 6 -33.90 1.65 30.01
N ASN A 7 -34.54 2.80 30.28
CA ASN A 7 -34.51 3.99 29.43
C ASN A 7 -33.71 5.17 30.04
N ASP A 8 -33.17 5.03 31.24
CA ASP A 8 -32.39 6.09 31.86
C ASP A 8 -30.97 6.11 31.26
N PRO A 9 -30.47 7.28 30.81
CA PRO A 9 -29.12 7.40 30.30
C PRO A 9 -28.09 7.00 31.38
N ILE A 10 -27.15 6.11 31.02
CA ILE A 10 -26.07 5.67 31.92
C ILE A 10 -25.17 6.85 32.33
N LEU A 11 -25.04 7.85 31.45
CA LEU A 11 -24.33 9.10 31.70
C LEU A 11 -25.30 10.27 31.55
N SER A 12 -25.21 11.22 32.47
CA SER A 12 -25.94 12.48 32.36
C SER A 12 -25.55 13.22 31.09
N ARG A 13 -26.54 13.85 30.45
CA ARG A 13 -26.33 14.70 29.26
C ARG A 13 -25.95 16.13 29.62
N ASP A 14 -26.02 16.48 30.90
CA ASP A 14 -25.58 17.78 31.41
C ASP A 14 -24.04 17.78 31.54
N PRO A 15 -23.32 18.62 30.77
CA PRO A 15 -21.86 18.68 30.79
C PRO A 15 -21.28 18.95 32.18
N SER A 16 -22.00 19.68 33.03
CA SER A 16 -21.55 20.03 34.39
C SER A 16 -21.59 18.85 35.38
N SER A 17 -22.23 17.75 34.99
CA SER A 17 -22.42 16.56 35.81
C SER A 17 -21.58 15.36 35.34
N LEU A 18 -20.68 15.57 34.37
CA LEU A 18 -19.76 14.54 33.89
C LEU A 18 -18.54 14.41 34.83
N PRO A 19 -18.00 13.19 35.00
CA PRO A 19 -16.75 12.97 35.72
C PRO A 19 -15.59 13.78 35.13
N PRO A 20 -14.69 14.34 35.96
CA PRO A 20 -13.57 15.17 35.50
C PRO A 20 -12.51 14.39 34.69
N GLU A 21 -12.55 13.06 34.75
CA GLU A 21 -11.67 12.14 34.02
C GLU A 21 -12.10 11.89 32.57
N LEU A 22 -13.27 12.41 32.15
CA LEU A 22 -13.69 12.45 30.75
C LEU A 22 -13.41 13.86 30.20
N PRO A 23 -12.30 14.06 29.46
CA PRO A 23 -11.99 15.37 28.91
C PRO A 23 -13.12 15.84 27.99
N LEU A 24 -13.53 17.09 28.15
CA LEU A 24 -14.46 17.70 27.21
C LEU A 24 -13.74 17.93 25.88
N GLY A 25 -14.48 18.02 24.78
CA GLY A 25 -13.89 18.26 23.46
C GLY A 25 -13.05 19.55 23.40
N SER A 26 -13.34 20.52 24.26
CA SER A 26 -12.56 21.77 24.43
C SER A 26 -11.23 21.58 25.14
N ASP A 27 -11.04 20.47 25.85
CA ASP A 27 -9.84 20.17 26.63
C ASP A 27 -8.82 19.35 25.83
N ILE A 28 -9.14 19.03 24.58
CA ILE A 28 -8.24 18.32 23.66
C ILE A 28 -7.16 19.31 23.18
N PRO A 29 -5.86 19.03 23.40
CA PRO A 29 -4.80 19.91 22.95
C PRO A 29 -4.80 20.08 21.42
N GLU A 30 -4.59 21.31 20.94
CA GLU A 30 -4.53 21.62 19.49
C GLU A 30 -3.41 20.86 18.75
N ASN A 31 -2.38 20.44 19.48
CA ASN A 31 -1.24 19.68 18.97
C ASN A 31 -1.33 18.17 19.26
N LEU A 32 -2.49 17.67 19.70
CA LEU A 32 -2.69 16.24 19.88
C LEU A 32 -2.74 15.57 18.51
N ASP A 33 -1.63 14.96 18.11
CA ASP A 33 -1.61 14.03 16.99
C ASP A 33 -1.90 12.61 17.52
N PRO A 34 -3.13 12.08 17.32
CA PRO A 34 -3.50 10.75 17.80
C PRO A 34 -2.72 9.64 17.09
N LEU A 35 -2.02 9.92 15.99
CA LEU A 35 -1.23 8.94 15.24
C LEU A 35 0.25 8.93 15.64
N ALA A 36 0.73 9.92 16.39
CA ALA A 36 2.15 10.05 16.75
C ALA A 36 2.68 8.84 17.55
N ALA A 37 1.85 8.24 18.40
CA ALA A 37 2.20 7.04 19.19
C ALA A 37 1.88 5.71 18.46
N GLY A 38 1.43 5.79 17.20
CA GLY A 38 0.93 4.67 16.43
C GLY A 38 -0.52 4.31 16.76
N ILE A 39 -1.12 3.46 15.92
CA ILE A 39 -2.54 3.05 16.01
C ILE A 39 -2.77 1.86 16.96
N LEU A 40 -1.71 1.20 17.40
CA LEU A 40 -1.79 -0.01 18.21
C LEU A 40 -1.81 0.33 19.71
N MET A 41 -2.67 -0.38 20.43
CA MET A 41 -2.68 -0.37 21.90
C MET A 41 -1.43 -1.08 22.44
N ASP A 42 -1.02 -0.76 23.66
CA ASP A 42 0.24 -1.27 24.22
C ASP A 42 0.28 -2.80 24.27
N HIS A 43 -0.80 -3.46 24.69
CA HIS A 43 -0.88 -4.93 24.70
C HIS A 43 -0.81 -5.56 23.30
N GLN A 44 -1.21 -4.82 22.25
CA GLN A 44 -1.08 -5.28 20.87
C GLN A 44 0.37 -5.18 20.42
N LYS A 45 1.09 -4.12 20.83
CA LYS A 45 2.53 -3.97 20.54
C LYS A 45 3.32 -5.08 21.23
N GLU A 46 3.11 -5.29 22.52
CA GLU A 46 3.75 -6.38 23.28
C GLU A 46 3.48 -7.76 22.65
N TRP A 47 2.23 -8.01 22.24
CA TRP A 47 1.85 -9.25 21.54
C TRP A 47 2.63 -9.44 20.23
N LEU A 48 2.86 -8.37 19.46
CA LEU A 48 3.61 -8.41 18.20
C LEU A 48 5.13 -8.48 18.39
N GLU A 49 5.65 -7.95 19.50
CA GLU A 49 7.07 -7.99 19.85
C GLU A 49 7.53 -9.40 20.22
N ASP A 50 6.65 -10.22 20.79
CA ASP A 50 6.89 -11.66 20.96
C ASP A 50 7.12 -12.30 19.58
N LYS A 51 8.21 -13.02 19.38
CA LYS A 51 8.54 -13.71 18.11
C LYS A 51 8.50 -15.23 18.23
N SER A 52 7.89 -15.76 19.28
CA SER A 52 7.71 -17.19 19.48
C SER A 52 6.88 -17.83 18.36
N ASP A 53 7.24 -19.05 17.95
CA ASP A 53 6.53 -19.81 16.90
C ASP A 53 5.08 -20.14 17.26
N LEU A 54 4.75 -20.19 18.55
CA LEU A 54 3.41 -20.39 19.08
C LEU A 54 3.17 -19.44 20.26
N LYS A 55 2.12 -18.63 20.15
CA LYS A 55 1.68 -17.72 21.21
C LYS A 55 0.29 -18.11 21.69
N LEU A 56 0.09 -18.06 23.01
CA LEU A 56 -1.19 -18.30 23.65
C LEU A 56 -1.47 -17.14 24.61
N CYS A 57 -2.68 -16.57 24.54
CA CYS A 57 -3.16 -15.61 25.54
C CYS A 57 -4.53 -16.05 26.08
N GLU A 58 -4.92 -15.49 27.22
CA GLU A 58 -6.29 -15.61 27.69
C GLU A 58 -7.27 -14.99 26.69
N LYS A 59 -8.46 -15.61 26.57
CA LYS A 59 -9.49 -15.19 25.61
C LYS A 59 -10.14 -13.88 26.06
N GLY A 60 -9.66 -12.77 25.51
CA GLY A 60 -10.30 -11.46 25.64
C GLY A 60 -11.41 -11.22 24.60
N ARG A 61 -12.43 -10.43 24.95
CA ARG A 61 -13.39 -9.86 23.99
C ARG A 61 -12.97 -8.44 23.65
N ARG A 62 -12.98 -8.07 22.36
CA ARG A 62 -12.68 -6.71 21.86
C ARG A 62 -11.26 -6.20 22.17
N THR A 63 -10.30 -7.09 22.39
CA THR A 63 -8.88 -6.73 22.57
C THR A 63 -8.18 -6.37 21.26
N GLY A 64 -8.78 -6.68 20.12
CA GLY A 64 -8.22 -6.38 18.80
C GLY A 64 -6.97 -7.19 18.42
N ILE A 65 -6.68 -8.30 19.12
CA ILE A 65 -5.50 -9.15 18.84
C ILE A 65 -5.49 -9.66 17.39
N THR A 66 -6.66 -10.02 16.83
CA THR A 66 -6.77 -10.41 15.42
C THR A 66 -6.37 -9.30 14.45
N PHE A 67 -6.66 -8.04 14.78
CA PHE A 67 -6.24 -6.91 13.95
C PHE A 67 -4.73 -6.70 14.01
N ALA A 68 -4.13 -6.83 15.19
CA ALA A 68 -2.68 -6.77 15.36
C ALA A 68 -1.96 -7.87 14.56
N GLU A 69 -2.42 -9.12 14.66
CA GLU A 69 -1.87 -10.25 13.89
C GLU A 69 -2.02 -10.04 12.37
N ALA A 70 -3.20 -9.62 11.90
CA ALA A 70 -3.41 -9.35 10.48
C ALA A 70 -2.49 -8.24 9.96
N LEU A 71 -2.20 -7.23 10.77
CA LEU A 71 -1.27 -6.16 10.43
C LEU A 71 0.18 -6.67 10.30
N ASP A 72 0.64 -7.50 11.25
CA ASP A 72 1.99 -8.08 11.24
C ASP A 72 2.18 -9.09 10.09
N ASP A 73 1.17 -9.91 9.81
CA ASP A 73 1.19 -10.85 8.69
C ASP A 73 1.18 -10.13 7.33
N THR A 74 0.46 -9.02 7.21
CA THR A 74 0.45 -8.21 5.97
C THR A 74 1.84 -7.64 5.66
N LEU A 75 2.64 -7.32 6.68
CA LEU A 75 4.01 -6.84 6.52
C LEU A 75 5.02 -7.95 6.23
N LYS A 76 4.73 -9.21 6.59
CA LYS A 76 5.60 -10.37 6.34
C LYS A 76 5.42 -10.98 4.95
N ALA A 77 4.30 -10.73 4.27
CA ALA A 77 4.16 -11.14 2.89
C ALA A 77 5.05 -10.24 2.01
N PRO A 78 6.06 -10.77 1.28
CA PRO A 78 6.61 -10.07 0.14
C PRO A 78 5.46 -9.94 -0.86
N SER A 79 4.71 -8.85 -0.76
CA SER A 79 3.59 -8.66 -1.66
C SER A 79 4.18 -8.48 -3.06
N ALA A 80 3.76 -9.34 -4.00
CA ALA A 80 3.88 -9.07 -5.42
C ALA A 80 2.92 -7.94 -5.85
N LEU A 81 2.59 -7.03 -4.93
CA LEU A 81 1.79 -5.85 -5.22
C LEU A 81 2.73 -4.81 -5.79
N VAL A 82 2.62 -4.65 -7.10
CA VAL A 82 3.21 -3.51 -7.77
C VAL A 82 2.45 -2.26 -7.34
N VAL A 83 3.01 -1.52 -6.39
CA VAL A 83 2.47 -0.23 -5.96
C VAL A 83 2.86 0.83 -7.00
N VAL A 84 1.85 1.42 -7.64
CA VAL A 84 2.02 2.56 -8.55
C VAL A 84 1.78 3.83 -7.75
N SER A 85 2.72 4.77 -7.74
CA SER A 85 2.49 6.05 -7.07
C SER A 85 1.34 6.83 -7.74
N ASN A 86 0.53 7.51 -6.93
CA ASN A 86 -0.60 8.32 -7.42
C ASN A 86 -0.14 9.41 -8.42
N ASP A 87 1.05 9.97 -8.22
CA ASP A 87 1.66 10.94 -9.14
C ASP A 87 1.94 10.34 -10.52
N THR A 88 2.29 9.04 -10.60
CA THR A 88 2.51 8.34 -11.87
C THR A 88 1.19 8.12 -12.62
N LEU A 89 0.10 7.84 -11.89
CA LEU A 89 -1.24 7.75 -12.47
C LEU A 89 -1.67 9.12 -13.04
N ALA A 90 -1.58 10.17 -12.23
CA ALA A 90 -1.99 11.52 -12.59
C ALA A 90 -1.20 12.08 -13.80
N ALA A 91 0.13 11.89 -13.84
CA ALA A 91 0.96 12.37 -14.94
C ALA A 91 0.68 11.66 -16.28
N LYS A 92 0.10 10.46 -16.26
CA LYS A 92 -0.08 9.62 -17.45
C LYS A 92 -1.48 9.64 -18.01
N ILE A 93 -2.51 9.67 -17.17
CA ILE A 93 -3.91 9.81 -17.59
C ILE A 93 -4.10 11.13 -18.35
N GLY A 94 -3.39 12.21 -17.97
CA GLY A 94 -3.50 13.52 -18.63
C GLY A 94 -2.72 13.71 -19.95
N LYS A 95 -1.72 12.86 -20.26
CA LYS A 95 -0.83 13.03 -21.45
C LYS A 95 -1.02 11.98 -22.54
N HIS A 96 -1.61 10.84 -22.22
CA HIS A 96 -1.80 9.75 -23.18
C HIS A 96 -3.24 9.27 -23.11
N ALA A 97 -4.05 9.70 -24.08
CA ALA A 97 -5.49 9.38 -24.21
C ALA A 97 -5.84 7.88 -24.25
N ALA A 98 -4.85 6.98 -24.28
CA ALA A 98 -5.01 5.52 -24.32
C ALA A 98 -4.56 4.80 -23.02
N ILE A 99 -4.22 5.54 -21.96
CA ILE A 99 -3.88 4.98 -20.64
C ILE A 99 -5.01 5.28 -19.67
N ASP A 100 -5.94 4.33 -19.55
CA ASP A 100 -6.95 4.31 -18.48
C ASP A 100 -6.40 3.58 -17.24
N THR A 101 -7.03 3.81 -16.08
CA THR A 101 -6.79 3.15 -14.79
C THR A 101 -6.79 1.63 -14.91
N ALA A 102 -7.66 1.07 -15.77
CA ALA A 102 -7.69 -0.36 -16.08
C ALA A 102 -6.38 -0.89 -16.71
N GLY A 103 -5.61 -0.03 -17.37
CA GLY A 103 -4.33 -0.40 -17.97
C GLY A 103 -3.23 -0.69 -16.96
N PHE A 104 -3.35 -0.18 -15.73
CA PHE A 104 -2.43 -0.50 -14.64
C PHE A 104 -2.69 -1.90 -14.05
N GLY A 105 -3.90 -2.43 -14.17
CA GLY A 105 -4.25 -3.78 -13.71
C GLY A 105 -3.48 -4.90 -14.42
N GLN A 106 -2.86 -4.61 -15.57
CA GLN A 106 -2.10 -5.58 -16.36
C GLN A 106 -0.58 -5.44 -16.14
N VAL A 107 -0.11 -4.50 -15.32
CA VAL A 107 1.33 -4.32 -15.10
C VAL A 107 1.94 -5.56 -14.45
N GLN A 108 1.23 -6.21 -13.53
CA GLN A 108 1.69 -7.46 -12.92
C GLN A 108 2.02 -8.51 -13.99
N GLN A 109 1.08 -8.75 -14.91
CA GLN A 109 1.27 -9.66 -16.03
C GLN A 109 2.47 -9.26 -16.89
N MET A 110 2.65 -7.95 -17.16
CA MET A 110 3.79 -7.44 -17.93
C MET A 110 5.14 -7.72 -17.26
N LEU A 111 5.23 -7.65 -15.93
CA LEU A 111 6.47 -7.95 -15.21
C LEU A 111 6.77 -9.45 -15.19
N GLU A 112 5.74 -10.29 -15.19
CA GLU A 112 5.88 -11.74 -15.13
C GLU A 112 6.16 -12.36 -16.50
N THR A 113 5.52 -11.85 -17.56
CA THR A 113 5.49 -12.52 -18.88
C THR A 113 5.87 -11.62 -20.04
N GLY A 114 6.12 -10.32 -19.79
CA GLY A 114 6.54 -9.40 -20.82
C GLY A 114 7.99 -9.60 -21.22
N THR A 115 8.30 -9.34 -22.49
CA THR A 115 9.68 -9.28 -22.98
C THR A 115 10.42 -8.18 -22.25
N ALA A 116 11.49 -8.53 -21.52
CA ALA A 116 12.24 -7.59 -20.71
C ALA A 116 13.52 -7.16 -21.42
N ILE A 117 13.92 -5.90 -21.27
CA ILE A 117 15.20 -5.36 -21.76
C ILE A 117 15.81 -4.50 -20.66
N ASP A 118 17.01 -4.86 -20.25
CA ASP A 118 17.79 -4.09 -19.28
C ASP A 118 18.42 -2.87 -19.94
N ARG A 119 18.04 -1.68 -19.47
CA ARG A 119 18.58 -0.41 -19.92
C ARG A 119 19.07 0.43 -18.75
N ARG A 120 19.50 -0.21 -17.66
CA ARG A 120 20.07 0.46 -16.49
C ARG A 120 21.36 1.20 -16.84
N ALA A 121 22.17 0.69 -17.77
CA ALA A 121 23.37 1.37 -18.28
C ALA A 121 23.06 2.77 -18.89
N ASP A 122 21.88 2.95 -19.47
CA ASP A 122 21.41 4.23 -20.04
C ASP A 122 20.64 5.10 -19.03
N ASN A 123 20.63 4.72 -17.74
CA ASN A 123 19.74 5.28 -16.71
C ASN A 123 18.26 5.25 -17.12
N LYS A 124 17.85 4.20 -17.86
CA LYS A 124 16.45 4.03 -18.31
C LYS A 124 15.69 2.96 -17.54
N GLY A 125 16.35 2.21 -16.65
CA GLY A 125 15.73 1.15 -15.87
C GLY A 125 15.56 -0.14 -16.68
N ILE A 126 14.76 -1.07 -16.15
CA ILE A 126 14.38 -2.29 -16.86
C ILE A 126 13.03 -2.04 -17.51
N ASN A 127 12.95 -2.32 -18.79
CA ASN A 127 11.75 -2.09 -19.56
C ASN A 127 11.08 -3.43 -19.85
N PHE A 128 9.77 -3.52 -19.71
CA PHE A 128 8.98 -4.71 -20.07
C PHE A 128 7.95 -4.34 -21.13
N TRP A 129 7.84 -5.15 -22.16
CA TRP A 129 6.90 -4.99 -23.26
C TRP A 129 5.91 -6.13 -23.31
N MET A 130 4.67 -5.80 -23.69
CA MET A 130 3.62 -6.79 -23.89
C MET A 130 2.63 -6.29 -24.94
N ASP A 131 2.19 -7.17 -25.84
CA ASP A 131 1.05 -6.89 -26.71
C ASP A 131 -0.25 -7.01 -25.91
N GLN A 132 -1.10 -5.99 -25.99
CA GLN A 132 -2.42 -5.99 -25.38
C GLN A 132 -3.45 -5.55 -26.40
N GLY A 133 -3.97 -6.52 -27.17
CA GLY A 133 -5.12 -6.31 -28.04
C GLY A 133 -4.84 -5.36 -29.20
N GLY A 134 -3.65 -5.43 -29.80
CA GLY A 134 -3.27 -4.64 -30.98
C GLY A 134 -2.45 -3.38 -30.68
N TYR A 135 -2.17 -3.10 -29.41
CA TYR A 135 -1.20 -2.09 -29.00
C TYR A 135 -0.14 -2.70 -28.10
N LEU A 136 1.12 -2.40 -28.37
CA LEU A 136 2.21 -2.76 -27.48
C LEU A 136 2.26 -1.78 -26.32
N ARG A 137 2.25 -2.29 -25.09
CA ARG A 137 2.53 -1.47 -23.91
C ARG A 137 3.97 -1.68 -23.48
N ARG A 138 4.56 -0.62 -22.96
CA ARG A 138 5.88 -0.63 -22.33
C ARG A 138 5.78 -0.07 -20.92
N VAL A 139 6.15 -0.87 -19.93
CA VAL A 139 6.36 -0.43 -18.55
C VAL A 139 7.86 -0.33 -18.27
N VAL A 140 8.23 0.62 -17.43
CA VAL A 140 9.63 0.84 -17.02
C VAL A 140 9.69 0.76 -15.51
N VAL A 141 10.53 -0.15 -15.01
CA VAL A 141 10.83 -0.32 -13.60
C VAL A 141 12.16 0.34 -13.28
N ARG A 142 12.20 1.10 -12.18
CA ARG A 142 13.38 1.81 -11.67
C ARG A 142 13.58 1.53 -10.19
N GLN A 143 14.77 1.83 -9.70
CA GLN A 143 15.12 1.77 -8.29
C GLN A 143 15.31 3.19 -7.75
N SER A 144 14.75 3.49 -6.58
CA SER A 144 14.97 4.75 -5.87
C SER A 144 16.36 4.79 -5.21
N ALA A 145 16.78 5.97 -4.74
CA ALA A 145 18.01 6.11 -3.97
C ALA A 145 18.01 5.31 -2.66
N GLU A 146 16.82 5.06 -2.10
CA GLU A 146 16.59 4.27 -0.89
C GLU A 146 16.42 2.77 -1.17
N GLY A 147 16.57 2.34 -2.43
CA GLY A 147 16.57 0.93 -2.82
C GLY A 147 15.21 0.36 -3.23
N TYR A 148 14.12 1.13 -3.11
CA TYR A 148 12.78 0.68 -3.49
C TYR A 148 12.61 0.58 -5.02
N LEU A 149 12.00 -0.51 -5.49
CA LEU A 149 11.59 -0.64 -6.88
C LEU A 149 10.24 0.03 -7.12
N TYR A 150 10.12 0.77 -8.22
CA TYR A 150 8.88 1.46 -8.57
C TYR A 150 8.69 1.53 -10.10
N ILE A 151 7.43 1.67 -10.53
CA ILE A 151 7.12 1.95 -11.93
C ILE A 151 7.46 3.41 -12.21
N GLY A 152 8.50 3.63 -13.01
CA GLY A 152 8.85 4.98 -13.46
C GLY A 152 7.90 5.51 -14.52
N THR A 153 7.36 4.65 -15.39
CA THR A 153 6.42 5.05 -16.44
C THR A 153 5.76 3.86 -17.14
N LEU A 154 4.53 4.05 -17.63
CA LEU A 154 3.79 3.18 -18.54
C LEU A 154 3.36 3.99 -19.77
N PHE A 155 3.45 3.42 -20.97
CA PHE A 155 2.90 4.02 -22.19
C PHE A 155 2.70 3.01 -23.32
N VAL A 156 1.89 3.42 -24.30
CA VAL A 156 1.75 2.73 -25.58
C VAL A 156 3.04 2.90 -26.39
N SER A 157 3.47 1.82 -27.01
CA SER A 157 4.66 1.67 -27.81
C SER A 157 4.32 0.96 -29.13
N SER A 158 5.33 0.70 -29.95
CA SER A 158 5.16 0.07 -31.26
C SER A 158 6.11 -1.10 -31.45
N ALA A 159 5.71 -2.05 -32.30
CA ALA A 159 6.50 -3.24 -32.62
C ALA A 159 7.86 -2.88 -33.22
N ASN A 160 7.92 -1.82 -34.03
CA ASN A 160 9.17 -1.34 -34.62
C ASN A 160 10.17 -0.87 -33.55
N LEU A 161 9.68 -0.18 -32.52
CA LEU A 161 10.54 0.29 -31.43
C LEU A 161 11.03 -0.88 -30.56
N LEU A 162 10.18 -1.87 -30.30
CA LEU A 162 10.59 -3.10 -29.61
C LEU A 162 11.69 -3.83 -30.38
N LYS A 163 11.51 -4.07 -31.69
CA LYS A 163 12.52 -4.71 -32.54
C LYS A 163 13.86 -3.96 -32.52
N SER A 164 13.82 -2.63 -32.64
CA SER A 164 15.03 -1.80 -32.58
C SER A 164 15.74 -1.91 -31.23
N HIS A 165 15.00 -1.96 -30.12
CA HIS A 165 15.58 -2.12 -28.80
C HIS A 165 16.15 -3.53 -28.57
N LEU A 166 15.45 -4.58 -28.98
CA LEU A 166 15.96 -5.95 -28.90
C LEU A 166 17.26 -6.11 -29.70
N ALA A 167 17.33 -5.54 -30.91
CA ALA A 167 18.54 -5.58 -31.73
C ALA A 167 19.72 -4.86 -31.08
N LYS A 168 19.46 -3.81 -30.28
CA LYS A 168 20.52 -3.00 -29.65
C LYS A 168 20.97 -3.52 -28.30
N TYR A 169 20.04 -4.00 -27.48
CA TYR A 169 20.29 -4.31 -26.07
C TYR A 169 20.15 -5.80 -25.74
N GLY A 170 19.56 -6.60 -26.65
CA GLY A 170 19.17 -7.97 -26.36
C GLY A 170 17.92 -8.05 -25.49
N GLU A 171 17.41 -9.28 -25.32
CA GLU A 171 16.41 -9.60 -24.31
C GLU A 171 17.11 -9.89 -22.99
N TRP A 172 16.55 -9.40 -21.89
CA TRP A 172 17.08 -9.58 -20.55
C TRP A 172 16.33 -10.69 -19.83
N GLY A 173 17.04 -11.70 -19.35
CA GLY A 173 16.44 -12.84 -18.64
C GLY A 173 15.83 -13.91 -19.55
N GLY A 174 16.00 -13.81 -20.88
CA GLY A 174 15.85 -14.95 -21.77
C GLY A 174 17.08 -15.86 -21.67
N GLU A 175 16.88 -17.18 -21.75
CA GLU A 175 17.96 -18.18 -21.81
C GLU A 175 19.00 -17.88 -22.90
#